data_AF-A0A840KIV3-F1
#
_entry.id   AF-A0A840KIV3-F1
#
_cell.length_a   1.000
_cell.length_b   1.000
_cell.length_c   1.000
_cell.angle_alpha   90.00
_cell.angle_beta   90.00
_cell.angle_gamma   90.00
#
_symmetry.space_group_name_H-M   'P 1'
#
loop_
_entity.id
_entity.type
_entity.pdbx_description
1 polymer ?
#
loop_
_entity_poly.entity_id
_entity_poly.type
_entity_poly.pdbx_seq_one_letter_code
_entity_poly.pdbx_strand_id
1 'polypeptide(L)'
;MQDIAKNNFDFIRVLLAFIVFVGHLGYLSTSDTLVFLKHSPVEIAVFAFFIVSGFLIARSYERTSTLLKYAKKRFNRIVPGYMLVVVLCTVLLSLVSTLSFTDYFSNIQTYKYFFWNSVFLNFMAPNLPEVFGNGAVNGALWTIKIEMCFYAAVPIIFLFFGKNNKYRNLSLIILYFLSLAYLNYFEMTDRVVISRQIPGALCYFIGGMLIYFNFDKFIQYKQPLFIVACITVWIDLIFHIKLFSPMMLSIIVLYIAYSFKFLNNFGKYGDFTYGIYIFHFPIIRVFATLGLFTSYNPYVMAVICMLLVIAIGIASWHLYEKRFL
;
A
#
# COMPACT_ATOMS: atom_id res chain seq x y z
N MET A 1 -25.63 12.83 13.31
CA MET A 1 -24.83 12.16 12.27
C MET A 1 -23.36 12.19 12.67
N GLN A 2 -22.61 11.12 12.40
CA GLN A 2 -21.17 11.04 12.74
C GLN A 2 -20.36 11.95 11.82
N ASP A 3 -19.41 12.71 12.37
CA ASP A 3 -18.52 13.58 11.59
C ASP A 3 -17.52 12.75 10.77
N ILE A 4 -17.51 12.96 9.45
CA ILE A 4 -16.61 12.30 8.50
C ILE A 4 -15.12 12.64 8.75
N ALA A 5 -14.83 13.76 9.44
CA ALA A 5 -13.48 14.13 9.83
C ALA A 5 -12.95 13.33 11.04
N LYS A 6 -13.82 12.79 11.89
CA LYS A 6 -13.43 12.02 13.09
C LYS A 6 -13.35 10.52 12.77
N ASN A 7 -12.15 10.04 12.48
CA ASN A 7 -11.88 8.67 12.04
C ASN A 7 -10.49 8.17 12.49
N ASN A 8 -10.24 6.88 12.33
CA ASN A 8 -8.98 6.20 12.66
C ASN A 8 -8.14 5.82 11.44
N PHE A 9 -8.24 6.53 10.31
CA PHE A 9 -7.52 6.13 9.10
C PHE A 9 -6.01 6.06 9.30
N ASP A 10 -5.44 6.97 10.08
CA ASP A 10 -4.00 6.99 10.35
C ASP A 10 -3.55 5.78 11.16
N PHE A 11 -4.32 5.41 12.21
CA PHE A 11 -4.06 4.20 12.98
C PHE A 11 -4.16 2.94 12.11
N ILE A 12 -5.21 2.84 11.29
CA ILE A 12 -5.38 1.71 10.37
C ILE A 12 -4.17 1.59 9.47
N ARG A 13 -3.73 2.68 8.83
CA ARG A 13 -2.57 2.65 7.95
C ARG A 13 -1.31 2.15 8.66
N VAL A 14 -1.07 2.54 9.91
CA VAL A 14 0.06 2.07 10.70
C VAL A 14 -0.04 0.57 10.98
N LEU A 15 -1.22 0.10 11.38
CA LEU A 15 -1.48 -1.32 11.57
C LEU A 15 -1.24 -2.10 10.27
N LEU A 16 -1.73 -1.61 9.14
CA LEU A 16 -1.54 -2.23 7.84
C LEU A 16 -0.06 -2.27 7.43
N ALA A 17 0.68 -1.17 7.63
CA ALA A 17 2.12 -1.12 7.37
C ALA A 17 2.88 -2.13 8.24
N PHE A 18 2.48 -2.27 9.51
CA PHE A 18 3.07 -3.25 10.43
C PHE A 18 2.79 -4.70 9.99
N ILE A 19 1.55 -5.03 9.58
CA ILE A 19 1.21 -6.36 9.05
C ILE A 19 2.08 -6.70 7.84
N VAL A 20 2.26 -5.74 6.92
CA VAL A 20 3.11 -5.90 5.74
C VAL A 20 4.58 -6.07 6.13
N PHE A 21 5.08 -5.27 7.08
CA PHE A 21 6.43 -5.41 7.63
C PHE A 21 6.67 -6.83 8.17
N VAL A 22 5.78 -7.31 9.05
CA VAL A 22 5.91 -8.63 9.70
C VAL A 22 5.94 -9.76 8.67
N GLY A 23 5.05 -9.71 7.67
CA GLY A 23 5.02 -10.75 6.63
C GLY A 23 6.29 -10.75 5.79
N HIS A 24 6.74 -9.57 5.34
CA HIS A 24 8.01 -9.46 4.62
C HIS A 24 9.21 -9.86 5.47
N LEU A 25 9.19 -9.59 6.78
CA LEU A 25 10.23 -10.06 7.69
C LEU A 25 10.31 -11.60 7.71
N GLY A 26 9.17 -12.29 7.74
CA GLY A 26 9.11 -13.75 7.65
C GLY A 26 9.62 -14.30 6.32
N TYR A 27 9.37 -13.62 5.20
CA TYR A 27 9.86 -14.05 3.88
C TYR A 27 11.34 -13.72 3.64
N LEU A 28 11.78 -12.53 4.03
CA LEU A 28 13.06 -11.97 3.61
C LEU A 28 14.19 -12.20 4.62
N SER A 29 13.89 -12.48 5.89
CA SER A 29 14.92 -12.75 6.90
C SER A 29 15.67 -14.06 6.67
N THR A 30 15.11 -14.99 5.88
CA THR A 30 15.63 -16.35 5.64
C THR A 30 15.89 -17.16 6.91
N SER A 31 15.32 -16.76 8.06
CA SER A 31 15.47 -17.44 9.34
C SER A 31 14.35 -18.46 9.54
N ASP A 32 14.72 -19.70 9.86
CA ASP A 32 13.76 -20.77 10.16
C ASP A 32 12.89 -20.44 11.39
N THR A 33 13.44 -19.67 12.35
CA THR A 33 12.70 -19.28 13.57
C THR A 33 11.62 -18.22 13.31
N LEU A 34 11.79 -17.38 12.27
CA LEU A 34 10.85 -16.32 11.91
C LEU A 34 9.89 -16.74 10.80
N VAL A 35 9.99 -17.99 10.31
CA VAL A 35 9.21 -18.50 9.19
C VAL A 35 7.71 -18.42 9.43
N PHE A 36 7.25 -18.57 10.67
CA PHE A 36 5.84 -18.49 11.04
C PHE A 36 5.23 -17.10 10.74
N LEU A 37 6.05 -16.05 10.68
CA LEU A 37 5.60 -14.71 10.31
C LEU A 37 5.15 -14.60 8.84
N LYS A 38 5.50 -15.58 7.99
CA LYS A 38 4.98 -15.69 6.61
C LYS A 38 3.45 -15.83 6.57
N HIS A 39 2.82 -16.29 7.66
CA HIS A 39 1.36 -16.37 7.79
C HIS A 39 0.70 -14.99 8.05
N SER A 40 1.49 -13.91 8.17
CA SER A 40 0.95 -12.56 8.25
C SER A 40 0.09 -12.24 7.00
N PRO A 41 -1.12 -11.64 7.17
CA PRO A 41 -2.04 -11.40 6.07
C PRO A 41 -1.65 -10.16 5.24
N VAL A 42 -0.47 -10.19 4.62
CA VAL A 42 0.10 -9.08 3.81
C VAL A 42 -0.85 -8.63 2.71
N GLU A 43 -1.47 -9.57 2.00
CA GLU A 43 -2.36 -9.28 0.89
C GLU A 43 -3.62 -8.52 1.33
N ILE A 44 -4.26 -8.99 2.41
CA ILE A 44 -5.40 -8.30 3.01
C ILE A 44 -4.99 -6.88 3.44
N ALA A 45 -3.78 -6.72 3.98
CA ALA A 45 -3.32 -5.40 4.40
C ALA A 45 -3.12 -4.43 3.23
N VAL A 46 -2.56 -4.90 2.11
CA VAL A 46 -2.42 -4.11 0.88
C VAL A 46 -3.80 -3.75 0.31
N PHE A 47 -4.75 -4.68 0.27
CA PHE A 47 -6.10 -4.39 -0.20
C PHE A 47 -6.86 -3.42 0.72
N ALA A 48 -6.65 -3.51 2.03
CA ALA A 48 -7.17 -2.53 2.98
C ALA A 48 -6.57 -1.13 2.74
N PHE A 49 -5.30 -1.00 2.36
CA PHE A 49 -4.73 0.27 1.92
C PHE A 49 -5.47 0.83 0.70
N PHE A 50 -5.76 -0.01 -0.32
CA PHE A 50 -6.50 0.42 -1.50
C PHE A 50 -7.92 0.90 -1.16
N ILE A 51 -8.61 0.22 -0.23
CA ILE A 51 -9.94 0.62 0.28
C ILE A 51 -9.87 1.99 0.96
N VAL A 52 -8.93 2.17 1.90
CA VAL A 52 -8.73 3.43 2.62
C VAL A 52 -8.41 4.56 1.63
N SER A 53 -7.57 4.27 0.64
CA SER A 53 -7.25 5.19 -0.45
C SER A 53 -8.48 5.57 -1.28
N GLY A 54 -9.35 4.62 -1.62
CA GLY A 54 -10.62 4.87 -2.30
C GLY A 54 -11.47 5.94 -1.61
N PHE A 55 -11.63 5.80 -0.29
CA PHE A 55 -12.37 6.76 0.51
C PHE A 55 -11.70 8.14 0.55
N LEU A 56 -10.41 8.19 0.87
CA LEU A 56 -9.69 9.44 1.12
C LEU A 56 -9.35 10.21 -0.17
N ILE A 57 -9.13 9.52 -1.28
CA ILE A 57 -8.80 10.13 -2.56
C ILE A 57 -10.05 10.74 -3.19
N ALA A 58 -11.18 10.03 -3.19
CA ALA A 58 -12.46 10.59 -3.61
C ALA A 58 -12.81 11.85 -2.81
N ARG A 59 -12.67 11.80 -1.48
CA ARG A 59 -12.91 12.94 -0.59
C ARG A 59 -12.01 14.14 -0.90
N SER A 60 -10.72 13.89 -1.12
CA SER A 60 -9.78 14.97 -1.41
C SER A 60 -10.02 15.61 -2.77
N TYR A 61 -10.42 14.83 -3.78
CA TYR A 61 -10.74 15.37 -5.10
C TYR A 61 -11.96 16.27 -5.02
N GLU A 62 -13.04 15.79 -4.39
CA GLU A 62 -14.29 16.55 -4.24
C GLU A 62 -14.10 17.88 -3.50
N ARG A 63 -13.19 17.93 -2.51
CA ARG A 63 -12.87 19.14 -1.75
C ARG A 63 -11.87 20.07 -2.43
N THR A 64 -11.34 19.71 -3.59
CA THR A 64 -10.30 20.50 -4.28
C THR A 64 -10.88 21.21 -5.49
N SER A 65 -10.62 22.51 -5.62
CA SER A 65 -11.27 23.37 -6.61
C SER A 65 -10.84 23.11 -8.06
N THR A 66 -9.62 22.61 -8.30
CA THR A 66 -9.08 22.38 -9.65
C THR A 66 -8.26 21.11 -9.74
N LEU A 67 -8.22 20.51 -10.94
CA LEU A 67 -7.42 19.31 -11.22
C LEU A 67 -5.94 19.52 -10.89
N LEU A 68 -5.37 20.67 -11.26
CA LEU A 68 -3.96 20.97 -10.99
C LEU A 68 -3.64 21.02 -9.50
N LYS A 69 -4.50 21.64 -8.68
CA LYS A 69 -4.32 21.66 -7.21
C LYS A 69 -4.40 20.26 -6.61
N TYR A 70 -5.30 19.42 -7.13
CA TYR A 70 -5.41 18.03 -6.69
C TYR A 70 -4.15 17.24 -7.07
N ALA A 71 -3.71 17.34 -8.33
CA ALA A 71 -2.51 16.66 -8.82
C ALA A 71 -1.28 17.07 -8.00
N LYS A 72 -1.09 18.37 -7.73
CA LYS A 72 0.03 18.87 -6.90
C LYS A 72 0.01 18.30 -5.48
N LYS A 73 -1.15 18.28 -4.80
CA LYS A 73 -1.29 17.69 -3.46
C LYS A 73 -0.92 16.20 -3.45
N ARG A 74 -1.31 15.47 -4.49
CA ARG A 74 -1.03 14.03 -4.62
C ARG A 74 0.41 13.73 -4.99
N PHE A 75 0.97 14.51 -5.92
CA PHE A 75 2.37 14.44 -6.29
C PHE A 75 3.27 14.70 -5.09
N ASN A 76 3.06 15.82 -4.39
CA ASN A 76 3.87 16.20 -3.22
C ASN A 76 3.75 15.22 -2.04
N ARG A 77 2.67 14.44 -1.98
CA ARG A 77 2.46 13.42 -0.96
C ARG A 77 3.29 12.15 -1.17
N ILE A 78 3.48 11.72 -2.41
CA ILE A 78 4.09 10.41 -2.72
C ILE A 78 5.49 10.58 -3.29
N VAL A 79 5.65 11.46 -4.28
CA VAL A 79 6.86 11.50 -5.10
C VAL A 79 8.12 11.84 -4.31
N PRO A 80 8.14 12.81 -3.37
CA PRO A 80 9.36 13.11 -2.63
C PRO A 80 9.91 11.91 -1.85
N GLY A 81 9.09 11.27 -1.01
CA GLY A 81 9.52 10.09 -0.23
C GLY A 81 9.87 8.90 -1.12
N TYR A 82 9.10 8.67 -2.18
CA TYR A 82 9.39 7.62 -3.16
C TYR A 82 10.75 7.82 -3.85
N MET A 83 11.02 9.04 -4.34
CA MET A 83 12.29 9.34 -5.00
C MET A 83 13.46 9.26 -4.02
N LEU A 84 13.25 9.67 -2.76
CA LEU A 84 14.26 9.53 -1.72
C LEU A 84 14.65 8.06 -1.53
N VAL A 85 13.70 7.13 -1.37
CA VAL A 85 14.05 5.71 -1.22
C VAL A 85 14.72 5.14 -2.48
N VAL A 86 14.30 5.53 -3.69
CA VAL A 86 14.93 5.07 -4.94
C VAL A 86 16.37 5.56 -5.06
N VAL A 87 16.64 6.83 -4.75
CA VAL A 87 18.00 7.41 -4.76
C VAL A 87 18.85 6.73 -3.68
N LEU A 88 18.36 6.64 -2.45
CA LEU A 88 19.09 6.02 -1.35
C LEU A 88 19.41 4.56 -1.64
N CYS A 89 18.46 3.79 -2.18
CA CYS A 89 18.73 2.42 -2.60
C CYS A 89 19.78 2.35 -3.71
N THR A 90 19.65 3.16 -4.77
CA THR A 90 20.61 3.19 -5.88
C THR A 90 22.04 3.46 -5.39
N VAL A 91 22.21 4.40 -4.46
CA VAL A 91 23.53 4.85 -3.99
C VAL A 91 24.06 3.98 -2.85
N LEU A 92 23.31 3.81 -1.76
CA LEU A 92 23.80 3.18 -0.54
C LEU A 92 23.94 1.66 -0.68
N LEU A 93 23.17 1.01 -1.55
CA LEU A 93 23.31 -0.44 -1.76
C LEU A 93 24.55 -0.80 -2.60
N SER A 94 25.27 0.18 -3.14
CA SER A 94 26.64 -0.06 -3.63
C SER A 94 27.56 -0.63 -2.54
N LEU A 95 27.32 -0.29 -1.26
CA LEU A 95 28.07 -0.81 -0.11
C LEU A 95 27.71 -2.26 0.24
N VAL A 96 26.62 -2.78 -0.32
CA VAL A 96 26.14 -4.14 -0.11
C VAL A 96 26.38 -5.04 -1.32
N SER A 97 26.62 -4.45 -2.50
CA SER A 97 26.99 -5.17 -3.71
C SER A 97 28.31 -5.91 -3.52
N THR A 98 28.48 -7.05 -4.19
CA THR A 98 29.76 -7.75 -4.25
C THR A 98 30.72 -7.15 -5.28
N LEU A 99 30.26 -6.21 -6.11
CA LEU A 99 31.08 -5.47 -7.05
C LEU A 99 31.91 -4.38 -6.35
N SER A 100 33.02 -4.00 -6.97
CA SER A 100 33.73 -2.78 -6.57
C SER A 100 32.84 -1.54 -6.80
N PHE A 101 33.13 -0.45 -6.07
CA PHE A 101 32.38 0.80 -6.23
C PHE A 101 32.39 1.30 -7.67
N THR A 102 33.55 1.23 -8.34
CA THR A 102 33.70 1.64 -9.75
C THR A 102 32.87 0.74 -10.66
N ASP A 103 32.98 -0.58 -10.53
CA ASP A 103 32.24 -1.51 -11.40
C ASP A 103 30.73 -1.38 -11.24
N TYR A 104 30.26 -1.14 -10.00
CA TYR A 104 28.85 -0.92 -9.70
C TYR A 104 28.28 0.31 -10.43
N PHE A 105 28.98 1.45 -10.37
CA PHE A 105 28.53 2.69 -11.02
C PHE A 105 28.86 2.76 -12.51
N SER A 106 29.75 1.90 -13.01
CA SER A 106 29.96 1.70 -14.46
C SER A 106 28.93 0.73 -15.07
N ASN A 107 28.21 -0.05 -14.25
CA ASN A 107 27.22 -1.00 -14.73
C ASN A 107 25.91 -0.30 -15.16
N ILE A 108 25.50 -0.55 -16.41
CA ILE A 108 24.25 0.00 -16.98
C ILE A 108 22.99 -0.36 -16.16
N GLN A 109 23.02 -1.48 -15.43
CA GLN A 109 21.89 -1.93 -14.62
C GLN A 109 21.57 -0.95 -13.48
N THR A 110 22.58 -0.29 -12.90
CA THR A 110 22.38 0.73 -11.85
C THR A 110 21.51 1.88 -12.38
N TYR A 111 21.78 2.34 -13.61
CA TYR A 111 21.02 3.40 -14.26
C TYR A 111 19.64 2.94 -14.74
N LYS A 112 19.53 1.69 -15.23
CA LYS A 112 18.22 1.09 -15.57
C LYS A 112 17.33 1.01 -14.33
N TYR A 113 17.87 0.54 -13.21
CA TYR A 113 17.18 0.51 -11.94
C TYR A 113 16.70 1.91 -11.57
N PHE A 114 17.61 2.89 -11.52
CA PHE A 114 17.28 4.26 -11.15
C PHE A 114 16.18 4.86 -12.05
N PHE A 115 16.34 4.75 -13.37
CA PHE A 115 15.38 5.29 -14.34
C PHE A 115 14.00 4.67 -14.21
N TRP A 116 13.89 3.34 -14.29
CA TRP A 116 12.60 2.65 -14.29
C TRP A 116 11.89 2.78 -12.94
N ASN A 117 12.62 2.74 -11.83
CA ASN A 117 12.03 2.97 -10.53
C ASN A 117 11.55 4.42 -10.40
N SER A 118 12.31 5.42 -10.86
CA SER A 118 11.91 6.84 -10.79
C SER A 118 10.59 7.16 -11.51
N VAL A 119 10.22 6.36 -12.53
CA VAL A 119 8.93 6.49 -13.24
C VAL A 119 7.86 5.48 -12.78
N PHE A 120 8.02 4.90 -11.59
CA PHE A 120 7.10 3.92 -10.97
C PHE A 120 6.97 2.59 -11.73
N LEU A 121 7.91 2.26 -12.62
CA LEU A 121 7.95 1.03 -13.41
C LEU A 121 9.01 0.07 -12.88
N ASN A 122 9.05 -0.12 -11.56
CA ASN A 122 10.03 -0.96 -10.86
C ASN A 122 10.19 -2.39 -11.41
N PHE A 123 9.14 -2.97 -11.99
CA PHE A 123 9.18 -4.31 -12.59
C PHE A 123 10.08 -4.42 -13.82
N MET A 124 10.40 -3.30 -14.49
CA MET A 124 11.30 -3.28 -15.65
C MET A 124 12.78 -3.43 -15.23
N ALA A 125 13.13 -2.99 -14.02
CA ALA A 125 14.45 -3.15 -13.44
C ALA A 125 14.33 -3.25 -11.91
N PRO A 126 13.96 -4.42 -11.36
CA PRO A 126 13.69 -4.58 -9.94
C PRO A 126 14.96 -4.69 -9.09
N ASN A 127 16.10 -4.96 -9.72
CA ASN A 127 17.36 -5.30 -9.08
C ASN A 127 18.48 -4.30 -9.41
N LEU A 128 19.44 -4.22 -8.49
CA LEU A 128 20.72 -3.54 -8.65
C LEU A 128 21.81 -4.60 -8.85
N PRO A 129 22.91 -4.28 -9.56
CA PRO A 129 23.91 -5.27 -9.94
C PRO A 129 24.61 -5.87 -8.73
N GLU A 130 24.52 -7.19 -8.61
CA GLU A 130 25.06 -8.00 -7.51
C GLU A 130 24.62 -7.58 -6.11
N VAL A 131 23.49 -6.87 -6.01
CA VAL A 131 22.87 -6.52 -4.74
C VAL A 131 21.87 -7.60 -4.37
N PHE A 132 22.00 -8.14 -3.15
CA PHE A 132 21.12 -9.18 -2.62
C PHE A 132 20.96 -10.41 -3.55
N GLY A 133 22.03 -10.81 -4.25
CA GLY A 133 22.01 -11.91 -5.22
C GLY A 133 21.11 -11.61 -6.44
N ASN A 134 21.10 -10.36 -6.91
CA ASN A 134 20.27 -9.87 -8.01
C ASN A 134 18.74 -9.99 -7.78
N GLY A 135 18.31 -10.16 -6.52
CA GLY A 135 16.92 -10.12 -6.14
C GLY A 135 16.32 -8.71 -6.17
N ALA A 136 14.99 -8.61 -6.04
CA ALA A 136 14.32 -7.32 -5.99
C ALA A 136 14.81 -6.48 -4.80
N VAL A 137 15.18 -5.23 -5.09
CA VAL A 137 15.68 -4.28 -4.07
C VAL A 137 14.56 -3.82 -3.16
N ASN A 138 13.39 -3.53 -3.74
CA ASN A 138 12.23 -3.10 -2.99
C ASN A 138 10.94 -3.62 -3.62
N GLY A 139 10.55 -4.82 -3.17
CA GLY A 139 9.31 -5.46 -3.60
C GLY A 139 8.04 -4.82 -3.04
N ALA A 140 8.11 -3.77 -2.21
CA ALA A 140 6.91 -3.07 -1.74
C ALA A 140 6.44 -1.97 -2.73
N LEU A 141 7.32 -1.48 -3.61
CA LEU A 141 7.03 -0.31 -4.46
C LEU A 141 5.98 -0.55 -5.55
N TRP A 142 5.62 -1.79 -5.86
CA TRP A 142 4.60 -2.07 -6.89
C TRP A 142 3.22 -1.53 -6.50
N THR A 143 2.90 -1.45 -5.21
CA THR A 143 1.61 -0.92 -4.73
C THR A 143 1.52 0.60 -4.91
N ILE A 144 2.65 1.31 -4.82
CA ILE A 144 2.70 2.77 -5.00
C ILE A 144 2.39 3.15 -6.45
N LYS A 145 2.84 2.34 -7.43
CA LYS A 145 2.42 2.49 -8.84
C LYS A 145 0.90 2.43 -8.97
N ILE A 146 0.25 1.46 -8.31
CA ILE A 146 -1.21 1.32 -8.33
C ILE A 146 -1.87 2.54 -7.68
N GLU A 147 -1.33 3.06 -6.59
CA GLU A 147 -1.85 4.28 -5.95
C GLU A 147 -1.75 5.51 -6.88
N MET A 148 -0.64 5.65 -7.62
CA MET A 148 -0.51 6.70 -8.65
C MET A 148 -1.55 6.54 -9.76
N CYS A 149 -1.85 5.30 -10.18
CA CYS A 149 -2.94 5.03 -11.12
C CYS A 149 -4.30 5.44 -10.54
N PHE A 150 -4.56 5.20 -9.25
CA PHE A 150 -5.78 5.66 -8.60
C PHE A 150 -5.89 7.19 -8.57
N TYR A 151 -4.77 7.89 -8.35
CA TYR A 151 -4.75 9.35 -8.41
C TYR A 151 -5.17 9.87 -9.79
N ALA A 152 -4.76 9.21 -10.86
CA ALA A 152 -5.16 9.52 -12.23
C ALA A 152 -6.60 9.08 -12.56
N ALA A 153 -7.05 7.94 -12.01
CA ALA A 153 -8.38 7.38 -12.28
C ALA A 153 -9.50 8.22 -11.67
N VAL A 154 -9.30 8.80 -10.47
CA VAL A 154 -10.36 9.53 -9.76
C VAL A 154 -10.90 10.74 -10.55
N PRO A 155 -10.08 11.64 -11.11
CA PRO A 155 -10.57 12.70 -11.98
C PRO A 155 -11.41 12.19 -13.16
N ILE A 156 -11.01 11.09 -13.79
CA ILE A 156 -11.72 10.47 -14.91
C ILE A 156 -13.08 9.94 -14.44
N ILE A 157 -13.11 9.23 -13.31
CA ILE A 157 -14.35 8.74 -12.70
C ILE A 157 -15.29 9.90 -12.36
N PHE A 158 -14.77 11.00 -11.80
CA PHE A 158 -15.58 12.18 -11.48
C PHE A 158 -16.07 12.95 -12.72
N LEU A 159 -15.32 12.91 -13.83
CA LEU A 159 -15.73 13.52 -15.09
C LEU A 159 -17.00 12.87 -15.64
N PHE A 160 -17.06 11.54 -15.62
CA PHE A 160 -18.23 10.79 -16.11
C PHE A 160 -19.33 10.61 -15.05
N PHE A 161 -18.95 10.48 -13.78
CA PHE A 161 -19.82 10.03 -12.69
C PHE A 161 -19.67 10.89 -11.43
N GLY A 162 -19.51 12.21 -11.60
CA GLY A 162 -19.30 13.17 -10.51
C GLY A 162 -20.39 13.18 -9.43
N LYS A 163 -20.17 13.96 -8.36
CA LYS A 163 -21.02 14.00 -7.15
C LYS A 163 -22.53 14.05 -7.44
N ASN A 164 -22.95 14.88 -8.39
CA ASN A 164 -24.37 15.14 -8.68
C ASN A 164 -24.96 14.21 -9.74
N ASN A 165 -24.19 13.24 -10.27
CA ASN A 165 -24.70 12.31 -11.26
C ASN A 165 -25.54 11.21 -10.57
N LYS A 166 -26.83 11.14 -10.91
CA LYS A 166 -27.77 10.11 -10.39
C LYS A 166 -27.33 8.67 -10.71
N TYR A 167 -26.56 8.47 -11.77
CA TYR A 167 -26.03 7.17 -12.17
C TYR A 167 -24.69 6.80 -11.52
N ARG A 168 -24.08 7.69 -10.72
CA ARG A 168 -22.74 7.48 -10.13
C ARG A 168 -22.59 6.13 -9.45
N ASN A 169 -23.51 5.79 -8.56
CA ASN A 169 -23.43 4.54 -7.81
C ASN A 169 -23.53 3.33 -8.75
N LEU A 170 -24.44 3.37 -9.74
CA LEU A 170 -24.59 2.31 -10.73
C LEU A 170 -23.31 2.12 -11.54
N SER A 171 -22.70 3.21 -12.01
CA SER A 171 -21.46 3.18 -12.78
C SER A 171 -20.28 2.64 -11.97
N LEU A 172 -20.16 3.02 -10.69
CA LEU A 172 -19.16 2.45 -9.79
C LEU A 172 -19.40 0.95 -9.55
N ILE A 173 -20.66 0.52 -9.41
CA ILE A 173 -21.01 -0.90 -9.27
C ILE A 173 -20.64 -1.68 -10.55
N ILE A 174 -20.91 -1.14 -11.73
CA ILE A 174 -20.51 -1.76 -13.00
C ILE A 174 -18.97 -1.87 -13.08
N LEU A 175 -18.25 -0.78 -12.78
CA LEU A 175 -16.78 -0.80 -12.76
C LEU A 175 -16.21 -1.78 -11.73
N TYR A 176 -16.87 -1.90 -10.57
CA TYR A 176 -16.52 -2.89 -9.55
C TYR A 176 -16.61 -4.31 -10.11
N PHE A 177 -17.72 -4.68 -10.74
CA PHE A 177 -17.90 -6.03 -11.29
C PHE A 177 -16.98 -6.31 -12.48
N LEU A 178 -16.71 -5.32 -13.35
CA LEU A 178 -15.72 -5.46 -14.43
C LEU A 178 -14.31 -5.69 -13.88
N SER A 179 -13.91 -4.93 -12.86
CA SER A 179 -12.64 -5.10 -12.15
C SER A 179 -12.55 -6.47 -11.47
N LEU A 180 -13.63 -6.91 -10.83
CA LEU A 180 -13.71 -8.22 -10.19
C LEU A 180 -13.64 -9.37 -11.18
N ALA A 181 -14.30 -9.25 -12.34
CA ALA A 181 -14.23 -10.24 -13.41
C ALA A 181 -12.80 -10.35 -13.96
N TYR A 182 -12.13 -9.22 -14.18
CA TYR A 182 -10.71 -9.20 -14.58
C TYR A 182 -9.82 -9.91 -13.54
N LEU A 183 -9.99 -9.56 -12.26
CA LEU A 183 -9.21 -10.15 -11.17
C LEU A 183 -9.39 -11.67 -11.12
N ASN A 184 -10.65 -12.16 -11.11
CA ASN A 184 -10.93 -13.59 -11.06
C ASN A 184 -10.43 -14.32 -12.31
N TYR A 185 -10.60 -13.75 -13.51
CA TYR A 185 -10.11 -14.36 -14.75
C TYR A 185 -8.58 -14.60 -14.71
N PHE A 186 -7.81 -13.60 -14.27
CA PHE A 186 -6.35 -13.75 -14.19
C PHE A 186 -5.89 -14.61 -13.00
N GLU A 187 -6.64 -14.65 -11.90
CA GLU A 187 -6.36 -15.61 -10.81
C GLU A 187 -6.63 -17.06 -11.23
N MET A 188 -7.74 -17.31 -11.94
CA MET A 188 -8.10 -18.64 -12.46
C MET A 188 -7.13 -19.16 -13.52
N THR A 189 -6.32 -18.29 -14.11
CA THR A 189 -5.30 -18.63 -15.11
C THR A 189 -3.87 -18.58 -14.54
N ASP A 190 -3.74 -18.61 -13.21
CA ASP A 190 -2.47 -18.57 -12.46
C ASP A 190 -1.59 -17.33 -12.72
N ARG A 191 -2.19 -16.26 -13.24
CA ARG A 191 -1.54 -14.98 -13.57
C ARG A 191 -1.77 -13.94 -12.47
N VAL A 192 -1.48 -14.31 -11.23
CA VAL A 192 -1.75 -13.53 -10.01
C VAL A 192 -1.09 -12.14 -10.02
N VAL A 193 0.10 -12.01 -10.62
CA VAL A 193 0.78 -10.70 -10.71
C VAL A 193 -0.02 -9.71 -11.56
N ILE A 194 -0.64 -10.20 -12.64
CA ILE A 194 -1.45 -9.42 -13.57
C ILE A 194 -2.82 -9.13 -12.97
N SER A 195 -3.45 -10.11 -12.31
CA SER A 195 -4.76 -9.94 -11.66
C SER A 195 -4.77 -8.79 -10.65
N ARG A 196 -3.62 -8.53 -10.00
CA ARG A 196 -3.44 -7.48 -8.99
C ARG A 196 -3.09 -6.10 -9.58
N GLN A 197 -2.88 -5.97 -10.89
CA GLN A 197 -2.67 -4.67 -11.54
C GLN A 197 -4.01 -3.95 -11.78
N ILE A 198 -3.97 -2.73 -12.32
CA ILE A 198 -5.18 -2.09 -12.87
C ILE A 198 -5.60 -2.84 -14.14
N PRO A 199 -6.88 -3.23 -14.29
CA PRO A 199 -8.03 -2.83 -13.48
C PRO A 199 -8.37 -3.71 -12.28
N GLY A 200 -7.77 -4.88 -12.07
CA GLY A 200 -8.13 -5.80 -10.99
C GLY A 200 -8.06 -5.22 -9.58
N ALA A 201 -7.10 -4.34 -9.27
CA ALA A 201 -7.05 -3.65 -7.97
C ALA A 201 -8.18 -2.63 -7.73
N LEU A 202 -8.92 -2.21 -8.78
CA LEU A 202 -9.97 -1.19 -8.67
C LEU A 202 -11.16 -1.65 -7.82
N CYS A 203 -11.47 -2.95 -7.74
CA CYS A 203 -12.62 -3.43 -6.98
C CYS A 203 -12.52 -3.08 -5.48
N TYR A 204 -11.31 -3.17 -4.91
CA TYR A 204 -11.01 -2.75 -3.54
C TYR A 204 -11.11 -1.22 -3.38
N PHE A 205 -10.56 -0.48 -4.34
CA PHE A 205 -10.60 0.98 -4.34
C PHE A 205 -12.04 1.54 -4.44
N ILE A 206 -12.84 0.97 -5.33
CA ILE A 206 -14.23 1.37 -5.57
C ILE A 206 -15.10 1.12 -4.34
N GLY A 207 -14.85 0.07 -3.56
CA GLY A 207 -15.56 -0.17 -2.30
C GLY A 207 -15.42 1.01 -1.33
N GLY A 208 -14.20 1.55 -1.19
CA GLY A 208 -13.94 2.78 -0.42
C GLY A 208 -14.66 4.01 -0.98
N MET A 209 -14.69 4.18 -2.31
CA MET A 209 -15.40 5.29 -2.96
C MET A 209 -16.92 5.19 -2.76
N LEU A 210 -17.50 3.99 -2.92
CA LEU A 210 -18.93 3.76 -2.75
C LEU A 210 -19.38 4.09 -1.33
N ILE A 211 -18.59 3.69 -0.32
CA ILE A 211 -18.89 4.03 1.08
C ILE A 211 -18.72 5.55 1.31
N TYR A 212 -17.71 6.20 0.73
CA TYR A 212 -17.57 7.65 0.80
C TYR A 212 -18.82 8.39 0.28
N PHE A 213 -19.27 8.02 -0.91
CA PHE A 213 -20.40 8.66 -1.57
C PHE A 213 -21.76 8.36 -0.93
N ASN A 214 -21.84 7.32 -0.12
CA ASN A 214 -23.05 6.89 0.59
C ASN A 214 -22.80 6.88 2.10
N PHE A 215 -21.94 7.78 2.59
CA PHE A 215 -21.44 7.78 3.96
C PHE A 215 -22.55 7.82 5.01
N ASP A 216 -23.57 8.66 4.83
CA ASP A 216 -24.67 8.78 5.78
C ASP A 216 -25.45 7.45 5.92
N LYS A 217 -25.72 6.79 4.79
CA LYS A 217 -26.34 5.46 4.77
C LYS A 217 -25.44 4.41 5.41
N PHE A 218 -24.14 4.44 5.11
CA PHE A 218 -23.17 3.54 5.74
C PHE A 218 -23.19 3.70 7.25
N ILE A 219 -23.11 4.92 7.78
CA ILE A 219 -23.13 5.15 9.24
C ILE A 219 -24.46 4.69 9.87
N GLN A 220 -25.59 4.88 9.18
CA GLN A 220 -26.90 4.41 9.64
C GLN A 220 -26.96 2.88 9.76
N TYR A 221 -26.37 2.16 8.80
CA TYR A 221 -26.46 0.69 8.70
C TYR A 221 -25.16 -0.04 9.02
N LYS A 222 -24.15 0.63 9.62
CA LYS A 222 -22.81 0.05 9.78
C LYS A 222 -22.77 -1.23 10.61
N GLN A 223 -23.65 -1.35 11.61
CA GLN A 223 -23.72 -2.52 12.49
C GLN A 223 -24.23 -3.78 11.76
N PRO A 224 -25.42 -3.78 11.12
CA PRO A 224 -25.86 -4.93 10.36
C PRO A 224 -24.95 -5.22 9.15
N LEU A 225 -24.42 -4.19 8.48
CA LEU A 225 -23.47 -4.37 7.39
C LEU A 225 -22.18 -5.08 7.86
N PHE A 226 -21.67 -4.75 9.04
CA PHE A 226 -20.49 -5.41 9.60
C PHE A 226 -20.74 -6.89 9.89
N ILE A 227 -21.89 -7.23 10.48
CA ILE A 227 -22.26 -8.63 10.76
C ILE A 227 -22.37 -9.43 9.46
N VAL A 228 -23.08 -8.88 8.45
CA VAL A 228 -23.19 -9.49 7.12
C VAL A 228 -21.81 -9.69 6.51
N ALA A 229 -20.95 -8.67 6.55
CA ALA A 229 -19.60 -8.74 6.01
C ALA A 229 -18.77 -9.84 6.68
N CYS A 230 -18.79 -9.94 8.01
CA CYS A 230 -18.11 -11.03 8.71
C CYS A 230 -18.61 -12.40 8.28
N ILE A 231 -19.94 -12.62 8.27
CA ILE A 231 -20.54 -13.90 7.86
C ILE A 231 -20.12 -14.27 6.44
N THR A 232 -20.22 -13.32 5.50
CA THR A 232 -19.84 -13.58 4.10
C THR A 232 -18.36 -13.87 3.92
N VAL A 233 -17.46 -13.21 4.68
CA VAL A 233 -16.03 -13.53 4.65
C VAL A 233 -15.78 -14.96 5.14
N TRP A 234 -16.47 -15.40 6.20
CA TRP A 234 -16.38 -16.79 6.66
C TRP A 234 -16.87 -17.79 5.60
N ILE A 235 -17.96 -17.47 4.89
CA ILE A 235 -18.48 -18.29 3.79
C ILE A 235 -17.47 -18.33 2.63
N ASP A 236 -16.94 -17.19 2.20
CA ASP A 236 -15.93 -17.11 1.13
C ASP A 236 -14.68 -17.94 1.47
N LEU A 237 -14.27 -17.96 2.75
CA LEU A 237 -13.13 -18.76 3.23
C LEU A 237 -13.42 -20.27 3.19
N ILE A 238 -14.66 -20.69 3.49
CA ILE A 238 -15.06 -22.10 3.51
C ILE A 238 -15.28 -22.65 2.09
N PHE A 239 -15.95 -21.87 1.24
CA PHE A 239 -16.40 -22.32 -0.09
C PHE A 239 -15.49 -21.85 -1.23
N HIS A 240 -14.47 -21.04 -0.95
CA HIS A 240 -13.53 -20.47 -1.93
C HIS A 240 -14.20 -19.65 -3.05
N ILE A 241 -15.38 -19.08 -2.79
CA ILE A 241 -16.12 -18.23 -3.74
C ILE A 241 -15.73 -16.77 -3.50
N LYS A 242 -14.85 -16.19 -4.31
CA LYS A 242 -14.36 -14.80 -4.14
C LYS A 242 -15.29 -13.73 -4.76
N LEU A 243 -16.61 -13.83 -4.55
CA LEU A 243 -17.57 -13.00 -5.30
C LEU A 243 -17.81 -11.61 -4.67
N PHE A 244 -17.83 -11.50 -3.34
CA PHE A 244 -18.12 -10.23 -2.66
C PHE A 244 -17.01 -9.78 -1.71
N SER A 245 -15.94 -10.56 -1.60
CA SER A 245 -14.83 -10.37 -0.66
C SER A 245 -14.27 -8.94 -0.65
N PRO A 246 -14.02 -8.28 -1.80
CA PRO A 246 -13.53 -6.89 -1.81
C PRO A 246 -14.48 -5.88 -1.17
N MET A 247 -15.79 -6.00 -1.43
CA MET A 247 -16.80 -5.12 -0.84
C MET A 247 -16.97 -5.40 0.67
N MET A 248 -16.95 -6.67 1.07
CA MET A 248 -17.07 -7.06 2.47
C MET A 248 -15.86 -6.59 3.29
N LEU A 249 -14.66 -6.72 2.73
CA LEU A 249 -13.45 -6.13 3.31
C LEU A 249 -13.56 -4.60 3.42
N SER A 250 -14.15 -3.94 2.42
CA SER A 250 -14.38 -2.49 2.46
C SER A 250 -15.27 -2.07 3.63
N ILE A 251 -16.34 -2.82 3.88
CA ILE A 251 -17.23 -2.61 5.03
C ILE A 251 -16.48 -2.82 6.34
N ILE A 252 -15.72 -3.91 6.49
CA ILE A 252 -14.97 -4.23 7.72
C ILE A 252 -13.94 -3.13 8.03
N VAL A 253 -13.12 -2.76 7.04
CA VAL A 253 -12.07 -1.74 7.20
C VAL A 253 -12.67 -0.39 7.57
N LEU A 254 -13.74 0.04 6.90
CA LEU A 254 -14.38 1.32 7.20
C LEU A 254 -15.23 1.29 8.46
N TYR A 255 -15.75 0.14 8.86
CA TYR A 255 -16.38 -0.05 10.17
C TYR A 255 -15.35 0.21 11.29
N ILE A 256 -14.17 -0.42 11.20
CA ILE A 256 -13.09 -0.19 12.16
C ILE A 256 -12.68 1.30 12.16
N ALA A 257 -12.57 1.91 10.98
CA ALA A 257 -12.19 3.32 10.84
C ALA A 257 -13.13 4.29 11.57
N TYR A 258 -14.43 3.97 11.63
CA TYR A 258 -15.47 4.84 12.17
C TYR A 258 -16.12 4.35 13.48
N SER A 259 -15.70 3.22 14.05
CA SER A 259 -16.28 2.69 15.29
C SER A 259 -15.39 2.87 16.53
N PHE A 260 -14.06 2.88 16.39
CA PHE A 260 -13.15 2.94 17.54
C PHE A 260 -12.72 4.36 17.91
N LYS A 261 -13.51 5.09 18.70
CA LYS A 261 -13.24 6.52 18.99
C LYS A 261 -11.91 6.83 19.71
N PHE A 262 -11.29 5.85 20.35
CA PHE A 262 -10.10 6.03 21.19
C PHE A 262 -8.81 6.29 20.39
N LEU A 263 -8.77 5.98 19.09
CA LEU A 263 -7.54 6.02 18.27
C LEU A 263 -7.49 7.21 17.29
N ASN A 264 -8.45 8.13 17.38
CA ASN A 264 -8.65 9.24 16.44
C ASN A 264 -7.50 10.28 16.36
N ASN A 265 -6.49 10.17 17.23
CA ASN A 265 -5.39 11.15 17.35
C ASN A 265 -4.03 10.60 16.91
N PHE A 266 -3.96 9.43 16.29
CA PHE A 266 -2.67 8.83 15.93
C PHE A 266 -1.88 9.68 14.91
N GLY A 267 -2.58 10.38 14.00
CA GLY A 267 -1.97 11.24 12.98
C GLY A 267 -1.39 12.56 13.48
N LYS A 268 -1.53 12.92 14.76
CA LYS A 268 -1.04 14.21 15.30
C LYS A 268 0.47 14.42 15.17
N TYR A 269 1.23 13.33 15.01
CA TYR A 269 2.67 13.33 14.94
C TYR A 269 3.24 13.24 13.51
N GLY A 270 2.38 13.26 12.49
CA GLY A 270 2.77 13.23 11.07
C GLY A 270 2.49 11.92 10.36
N ASP A 271 2.65 11.91 9.03
CA ASP A 271 2.33 10.77 8.14
C ASP A 271 3.57 9.88 7.90
N PHE A 272 4.26 9.50 8.97
CA PHE A 272 5.50 8.68 8.89
C PHE A 272 5.25 7.23 8.48
N THR A 273 3.98 6.79 8.44
CA THR A 273 3.57 5.46 7.97
C THR A 273 4.04 5.18 6.55
N TYR A 274 4.03 6.20 5.69
CA TYR A 274 4.49 6.08 4.32
C TYR A 274 5.98 5.73 4.27
N GLY A 275 6.81 6.44 5.04
CA GLY A 275 8.24 6.13 5.20
C GLY A 275 8.47 4.71 5.71
N ILE A 276 7.78 4.29 6.78
CA ILE A 276 7.85 2.92 7.30
C ILE A 276 7.57 1.89 6.20
N TYR A 277 6.53 2.13 5.40
CA TYR A 277 6.09 1.22 4.33
C TYR A 277 7.04 1.16 3.12
N ILE A 278 7.76 2.23 2.78
CA ILE A 278 8.66 2.20 1.62
C ILE A 278 10.07 1.77 2.01
N PHE A 279 10.51 2.01 3.25
CA PHE A 279 11.87 1.69 3.69
C PHE A 279 12.01 0.28 4.27
N HIS A 280 10.93 -0.41 4.70
CA HIS A 280 11.09 -1.71 5.35
C HIS A 280 11.74 -2.76 4.49
N PHE A 281 11.32 -2.90 3.23
CA PHE A 281 11.78 -3.97 2.35
C PHE A 281 13.31 -3.94 2.17
N PRO A 282 13.94 -2.83 1.71
CA PRO A 282 15.38 -2.79 1.55
C PRO A 282 16.12 -2.95 2.89
N ILE A 283 15.60 -2.40 4.00
CA ILE A 283 16.24 -2.55 5.32
C ILE A 283 16.25 -4.02 5.76
N ILE A 284 15.13 -4.74 5.61
CA ILE A 284 15.07 -6.17 5.94
C ILE A 284 16.06 -6.96 5.07
N ARG A 285 16.15 -6.63 3.76
CA ARG A 285 17.12 -7.29 2.85
C ARG A 285 18.56 -7.03 3.27
N VAL A 286 18.91 -5.81 3.66
CA VAL A 286 20.25 -5.50 4.20
C VAL A 286 20.54 -6.35 5.43
N PHE A 287 19.61 -6.44 6.38
CA PHE A 287 19.80 -7.28 7.58
C PHE A 287 20.03 -8.75 7.22
N ALA A 288 19.26 -9.28 6.27
CA ALA A 288 19.40 -10.65 5.81
C ALA A 288 20.74 -10.89 5.08
N THR A 289 21.14 -9.98 4.20
CA THR A 289 22.40 -10.09 3.43
C THR A 289 23.63 -9.95 4.31
N LEU A 290 23.58 -9.14 5.36
CA LEU A 290 24.65 -9.07 6.36
C LEU A 290 24.66 -10.27 7.33
N GLY A 291 23.76 -11.24 7.15
CA GLY A 291 23.68 -12.41 8.02
C GLY A 291 23.20 -12.10 9.44
N LEU A 292 22.60 -10.93 9.70
CA LEU A 292 22.25 -10.55 11.08
C LEU A 292 21.21 -11.49 11.70
N PHE A 293 20.26 -11.97 10.91
CA PHE A 293 19.26 -12.94 11.36
C PHE A 293 19.82 -14.37 11.54
N THR A 294 21.00 -14.68 11.01
CA THR A 294 21.61 -16.01 11.13
C THR A 294 22.72 -16.02 12.19
N SER A 295 23.49 -14.93 12.31
CA SER A 295 24.59 -14.78 13.26
C SER A 295 24.15 -14.43 14.68
N TYR A 296 22.97 -13.83 14.86
CA TYR A 296 22.45 -13.39 16.16
C TYR A 296 21.05 -13.94 16.44
N ASN A 297 20.52 -13.70 17.65
CA ASN A 297 19.15 -14.06 17.99
C ASN A 297 18.15 -13.40 17.01
N PRO A 298 17.38 -14.18 16.22
CA PRO A 298 16.54 -13.64 15.16
C PRO A 298 15.43 -12.72 15.67
N TYR A 299 14.88 -12.99 16.86
CA TYR A 299 13.83 -12.16 17.48
C TYR A 299 14.37 -10.79 17.90
N VAL A 300 15.59 -10.75 18.46
CA VAL A 300 16.23 -9.49 18.83
C VAL A 300 16.52 -8.67 17.56
N MET A 301 17.03 -9.31 16.51
CA MET A 301 17.28 -8.64 15.23
C MET A 301 16.00 -8.20 14.53
N ALA A 302 14.89 -8.94 14.67
CA ALA A 302 13.58 -8.52 14.18
C ALA A 302 13.12 -7.21 14.83
N VAL A 303 13.27 -7.11 16.16
CA VAL A 303 12.92 -5.89 16.91
C VAL A 303 13.83 -4.72 16.54
N ILE A 304 15.15 -4.94 16.44
CA ILE A 304 16.10 -3.91 16.02
C ILE A 304 15.78 -3.42 14.61
N CYS A 305 15.52 -4.34 13.69
CA CYS A 305 15.12 -4.02 12.31
C CYS A 305 13.86 -3.17 12.29
N MET A 306 12.82 -3.55 13.04
CA MET A 306 11.59 -2.79 13.16
C MET A 306 11.83 -1.37 13.71
N LEU A 307 12.60 -1.24 14.79
CA LEU A 307 12.92 0.06 15.38
C LEU A 307 13.68 0.95 14.40
N LEU A 308 14.61 0.38 13.63
CA LEU A 308 15.34 1.10 12.60
C LEU A 308 14.43 1.58 11.46
N VAL A 309 13.52 0.72 10.98
CA VAL A 309 12.52 1.10 9.98
C VAL A 309 11.63 2.24 10.49
N ILE A 310 11.17 2.17 11.74
CA ILE A 310 10.37 3.23 12.36
C ILE A 310 11.18 4.52 12.46
N ALA A 311 12.42 4.46 12.95
CA ALA A 311 13.29 5.61 13.08
C ALA A 311 13.56 6.28 11.73
N ILE A 312 13.86 5.50 10.69
CA ILE A 312 14.08 6.02 9.33
C ILE A 312 12.80 6.58 8.74
N GLY A 313 11.64 5.94 8.94
CA GLY A 313 10.36 6.46 8.50
C GLY A 313 10.02 7.81 9.14
N ILE A 314 10.26 7.96 10.44
CA ILE A 314 10.08 9.22 11.17
C ILE A 314 11.08 10.29 10.70
N ALA A 315 12.34 9.92 10.49
CA ALA A 315 13.38 10.82 10.01
C ALA A 315 13.09 11.31 8.58
N SER A 316 12.71 10.41 7.67
CA SER A 316 12.29 10.74 6.30
C SER A 316 11.18 11.78 6.30
N TRP A 317 10.16 11.56 7.12
CA TRP A 317 9.04 12.49 7.25
C TRP A 317 9.49 13.89 7.70
N HIS A 318 10.20 13.98 8.82
CA HIS A 318 10.54 15.27 9.43
C HIS A 318 11.65 16.02 8.68
N LEU A 319 12.62 15.30 8.13
CA LEU A 319 13.80 15.91 7.51
C LEU A 319 13.57 16.24 6.04
N TYR A 320 12.73 15.48 5.33
CA TYR A 320 12.56 15.60 3.89
C TYR A 320 11.11 15.86 3.47
N GLU A 321 10.20 14.91 3.72
CA GLU A 321 8.87 14.90 3.10
C GLU A 321 7.97 16.08 3.54
N LYS A 322 8.02 16.44 4.83
CA LYS A 322 7.18 17.50 5.41
C LYS A 322 7.34 18.86 4.71
N ARG A 323 8.48 19.12 4.06
CA ARG A 323 8.75 20.39 3.36
C ARG A 323 7.96 20.56 2.06
N PHE A 324 7.43 19.46 1.51
CA PHE A 324 6.72 19.45 0.24
C PHE A 324 5.19 19.57 0.39
N LEU A 325 4.67 19.35 1.61
CA LEU A 325 3.23 19.29 1.91
C LEU A 325 2.66 20.63 2.37
#